data_AF-A0A402AM51-F1
#
_entry.id   AF-A0A402AM51-F1
#
_cell.length_a   1.000
_cell.length_b   1.000
_cell.length_c   1.000
_cell.angle_alpha   90.00
_cell.angle_beta   90.00
_cell.angle_gamma   90.00
#
_symmetry.space_group_name_H-M   'P 1'
#
loop_
_entity.id
_entity.type
_entity.pdbx_description
1 polymer ?
#
loop_
_entity_poly.entity_id
_entity_poly.type
_entity_poly.pdbx_seq_one_letter_code
_entity_poly.pdbx_strand_id
1 'polypeptide(L)'
;MEYHAAIIAEFGAYIRAKWPTMTIAVSGWGMSFRQETDIPYLRKMSGPLDYITDVTDQSIASPRPLRKQIIQALDSSFGSLGGTIMVPPQRWGRQRWFLPHAELSRSRIASLAEDGGSAFEFFAGPLVNPQYEMMTKFVGTILTQPTMSTKEGLALVVEDMFAPRSSGVREELVQLFLQAETDYFSRIEPVSGEFDFEPLIGEEAGPPIYLDRLPADTVQQYRHDLYSWNEAFAPLIKAMHKTEAAIKIVHCVHAVLRDIDDKMTSGTKQS
;
A
#
# COMPACT_ATOMS: atom_id res chain seq x y z
N MET A 1 -6.46 -21.13 17.69
CA MET A 1 -6.94 -21.35 16.31
C MET A 1 -8.23 -22.16 16.29
N GLU A 2 -8.23 -23.39 16.84
CA GLU A 2 -9.38 -24.32 16.82
C GLU A 2 -10.74 -23.67 17.16
N TYR A 3 -10.83 -22.95 18.27
CA TYR A 3 -12.06 -22.26 18.69
C TYR A 3 -12.56 -21.26 17.65
N HIS A 4 -11.69 -20.38 17.15
CA HIS A 4 -12.05 -19.41 16.10
C HIS A 4 -12.50 -20.11 14.83
N ALA A 5 -11.78 -21.16 14.41
CA ALA A 5 -12.13 -21.92 13.22
C ALA A 5 -13.51 -22.61 13.34
N ALA A 6 -13.85 -23.14 14.52
CA ALA A 6 -15.16 -23.74 14.76
C ALA A 6 -16.30 -22.71 14.64
N ILE A 7 -16.15 -21.54 15.28
CA ILE A 7 -17.15 -20.47 15.22
C ILE A 7 -17.29 -19.93 13.80
N ILE A 8 -16.18 -19.63 13.13
CA ILE A 8 -16.19 -19.11 11.76
C ILE A 8 -16.87 -20.12 10.82
N ALA A 9 -16.57 -21.41 10.95
CA ALA A 9 -17.21 -22.45 10.13
C ALA A 9 -18.73 -22.50 10.35
N GLU A 10 -19.18 -22.45 11.61
CA GLU A 10 -20.60 -22.49 11.96
C GLU A 10 -21.35 -21.24 11.44
N PHE A 11 -20.81 -20.06 11.70
CA PHE A 11 -21.40 -18.80 11.24
C PHE A 11 -21.38 -18.67 9.71
N GLY A 12 -20.28 -19.05 9.07
CA GLY A 12 -20.17 -19.06 7.61
C GLY A 12 -21.20 -19.99 6.98
N ALA A 13 -21.37 -21.20 7.53
CA ALA A 13 -22.39 -22.15 7.06
C ALA A 13 -23.82 -21.61 7.24
N TYR A 14 -24.10 -20.96 8.37
CA TYR A 14 -25.38 -20.29 8.61
C TYR A 14 -25.65 -19.18 7.59
N ILE A 15 -24.67 -18.30 7.34
CA ILE A 15 -24.78 -17.22 6.35
C ILE A 15 -25.02 -17.81 4.96
N ARG A 16 -24.23 -18.82 4.55
CA ARG A 16 -24.36 -19.45 3.23
C ARG A 16 -25.73 -20.12 3.02
N ALA A 17 -26.31 -20.71 4.07
CA ALA A 17 -27.65 -21.30 4.01
C ALA A 17 -28.76 -20.25 3.86
N LYS A 18 -28.59 -19.05 4.42
CA LYS A 18 -29.57 -17.95 4.39
C LYS A 18 -29.41 -17.04 3.17
N TRP A 19 -28.18 -16.79 2.74
CA TRP A 19 -27.81 -15.85 1.69
C TRP A 19 -26.71 -16.45 0.79
N PRO A 20 -27.07 -17.39 -0.10
CA PRO A 20 -26.09 -18.19 -0.85
C PRO A 20 -25.17 -17.36 -1.75
N THR A 21 -25.60 -16.18 -2.18
CA THR A 21 -24.87 -15.30 -3.11
C THR A 21 -23.97 -14.27 -2.42
N MET A 22 -23.96 -14.19 -1.08
CA MET A 22 -23.10 -13.24 -0.39
C MET A 22 -21.63 -13.68 -0.45
N THR A 23 -20.73 -12.73 -0.64
CA THR A 23 -19.30 -12.94 -0.39
C THR A 23 -19.06 -12.96 1.12
N ILE A 24 -18.43 -14.02 1.62
CA ILE A 24 -18.10 -14.22 3.03
C ILE A 24 -16.58 -14.26 3.14
N ALA A 25 -16.04 -13.39 3.97
CA ALA A 25 -14.61 -13.26 4.15
C ALA A 25 -14.22 -13.18 5.62
N VAL A 26 -12.97 -13.55 5.90
CA VAL A 26 -12.34 -13.34 7.21
C VAL A 26 -11.03 -12.61 7.03
N SER A 27 -10.95 -11.42 7.64
CA SER A 27 -9.68 -10.74 7.87
C SER A 27 -8.98 -11.35 9.07
N GLY A 28 -7.81 -11.97 8.85
CA GLY A 28 -7.10 -12.78 9.84
C GLY A 28 -6.44 -12.02 11.00
N TRP A 29 -7.02 -10.91 11.47
CA TRP A 29 -6.51 -10.11 12.59
C TRP A 29 -6.46 -10.96 13.86
N GLY A 30 -5.27 -11.09 14.46
CA GLY A 30 -5.05 -11.92 15.65
C GLY A 30 -5.05 -13.42 15.39
N MET A 31 -5.13 -13.87 14.14
CA MET A 31 -5.01 -15.28 13.76
C MET A 31 -3.53 -15.66 13.55
N SER A 32 -3.21 -16.93 13.83
CA SER A 32 -1.89 -17.51 13.57
C SER A 32 -1.85 -18.15 12.18
N PHE A 33 -0.89 -17.76 11.36
CA PHE A 33 -0.58 -18.45 10.08
C PHE A 33 0.83 -19.06 10.08
N ARG A 34 1.42 -19.23 11.26
CA ARG A 34 2.84 -19.61 11.43
C ARG A 34 3.06 -21.09 11.70
N GLN A 35 2.02 -21.80 12.13
CA GLN A 35 2.14 -23.17 12.62
C GLN A 35 1.48 -24.15 11.63
N GLU A 36 2.24 -25.17 11.22
CA GLU A 36 1.72 -26.24 10.37
C GLU A 36 0.55 -27.00 11.05
N THR A 37 0.57 -27.07 12.38
CA THR A 37 -0.50 -27.64 13.21
C THR A 37 -1.82 -26.88 13.13
N ASP A 38 -1.82 -25.62 12.66
CA ASP A 38 -3.04 -24.82 12.50
C ASP A 38 -3.78 -25.12 11.18
N ILE A 39 -3.11 -25.73 10.19
CA ILE A 39 -3.65 -25.94 8.83
C ILE A 39 -4.99 -26.71 8.83
N PRO A 40 -5.18 -27.80 9.61
CA PRO A 40 -6.48 -28.49 9.65
C PRO A 40 -7.63 -27.59 10.10
N TYR A 41 -7.37 -26.66 11.02
CA TYR A 41 -8.37 -25.69 11.50
C TYR A 41 -8.64 -24.62 10.45
N LEU A 42 -7.59 -24.10 9.79
CA LEU A 42 -7.74 -23.16 8.67
C LEU A 42 -8.55 -23.76 7.52
N ARG A 43 -8.32 -25.03 7.18
CA ARG A 43 -9.12 -25.77 6.20
C ARG A 43 -10.58 -25.85 6.63
N LYS A 44 -10.85 -26.29 7.86
CA LYS A 44 -12.22 -26.40 8.39
C LYS A 44 -13.00 -25.08 8.28
N MET A 45 -12.39 -23.95 8.63
CA MET A 45 -13.06 -22.66 8.56
C MET A 45 -13.16 -22.11 7.14
N SER A 46 -12.31 -22.54 6.20
CA SER A 46 -12.33 -22.06 4.81
C SER A 46 -13.53 -22.57 4.01
N GLY A 47 -14.08 -23.74 4.34
CA GLY A 47 -15.18 -24.37 3.60
C GLY A 47 -16.37 -23.44 3.25
N PRO A 48 -16.92 -22.65 4.20
CA PRO A 48 -18.00 -21.72 3.89
C PRO A 48 -17.56 -20.35 3.35
N LEU A 49 -16.27 -20.03 3.38
CA LEU A 49 -15.74 -18.70 3.05
C LEU A 49 -15.37 -18.61 1.56
N ASP A 50 -15.45 -17.40 1.01
CA ASP A 50 -14.91 -17.11 -0.32
C ASP A 50 -13.42 -16.78 -0.24
N TYR A 51 -12.98 -16.10 0.83
CA TYR A 51 -11.55 -15.87 1.07
C TYR A 51 -11.17 -15.63 2.54
N ILE A 52 -9.90 -15.86 2.85
CA ILE A 52 -9.24 -15.55 4.13
C ILE A 52 -7.99 -14.72 3.85
N THR A 53 -7.76 -13.63 4.58
CA THR A 53 -6.54 -12.81 4.44
C THR A 53 -5.60 -12.97 5.64
N ASP A 54 -4.32 -13.20 5.36
CA ASP A 54 -3.24 -13.06 6.34
C ASP A 54 -2.80 -11.60 6.42
N VAL A 55 -3.43 -10.89 7.34
CA VAL A 55 -3.29 -9.44 7.50
C VAL A 55 -1.92 -8.98 7.99
N THR A 56 -1.08 -9.89 8.46
CA THR A 56 0.23 -9.55 9.04
C THR A 56 1.38 -10.29 8.34
N ASP A 57 1.09 -10.90 7.19
CA ASP A 57 2.04 -11.70 6.41
C ASP A 57 2.79 -12.74 7.28
N GLN A 58 2.12 -13.28 8.29
CA GLN A 58 2.68 -14.27 9.21
C GLN A 58 3.09 -15.56 8.50
N SER A 59 2.36 -15.93 7.45
CA SER A 59 2.59 -17.11 6.63
C SER A 59 3.91 -17.07 5.86
N ILE A 60 4.52 -15.89 5.72
CA ILE A 60 5.84 -15.70 5.08
C ILE A 60 6.94 -15.21 6.04
N ALA A 61 6.58 -14.79 7.25
CA ALA A 61 7.54 -14.22 8.23
C ALA A 61 8.42 -15.27 8.94
N SER A 62 8.21 -16.57 8.71
CA SER A 62 8.95 -17.67 9.35
C SER A 62 10.14 -18.13 8.48
N PRO A 63 11.24 -18.65 9.08
CA PRO A 63 12.31 -19.34 8.34
C PRO A 63 11.81 -20.51 7.47
N ARG A 64 10.64 -21.07 7.81
CA ARG A 64 9.89 -22.03 6.99
C ARG A 64 8.54 -21.40 6.62
N PRO A 65 8.46 -20.62 5.52
CA PRO A 65 7.20 -20.05 5.04
C PRO A 65 6.16 -21.13 4.77
N LEU A 66 4.92 -20.89 5.19
CA LEU A 66 3.80 -21.83 5.05
C LEU A 66 2.77 -21.38 4.03
N ARG A 67 2.88 -20.17 3.46
CA ARG A 67 1.86 -19.57 2.58
C ARG A 67 1.38 -20.52 1.47
N LYS A 68 2.29 -21.14 0.70
CA LYS A 68 1.93 -22.12 -0.34
C LYS A 68 1.16 -23.34 0.20
N GLN A 69 1.61 -23.88 1.34
CA GLN A 69 0.98 -25.05 1.95
C GLN A 69 -0.43 -24.72 2.48
N ILE A 70 -0.58 -23.52 3.07
CA ILE A 70 -1.88 -23.01 3.50
C ILE A 70 -2.78 -22.86 2.28
N ILE A 71 -2.36 -22.13 1.24
CA ILE A 71 -3.12 -21.93 0.00
C ILE A 71 -3.64 -23.26 -0.59
N GLN A 72 -2.77 -24.28 -0.66
CA GLN A 72 -3.13 -25.59 -1.20
C GLN A 72 -4.13 -26.37 -0.32
N ALA A 73 -4.21 -26.05 0.97
CA ALA A 73 -5.04 -26.77 1.92
C ALA A 73 -6.43 -26.16 2.10
N LEU A 74 -6.64 -24.88 1.74
CA LEU A 74 -7.91 -24.19 1.92
C LEU A 74 -8.91 -24.56 0.82
N ASP A 75 -10.19 -24.57 1.19
CA ASP A 75 -11.31 -24.67 0.24
C ASP A 75 -11.73 -23.28 -0.31
N SER A 76 -11.19 -22.20 0.27
CA SER A 76 -11.41 -20.80 -0.13
C SER A 76 -10.17 -20.17 -0.76
N SER A 77 -10.30 -18.97 -1.34
CA SER A 77 -9.13 -18.18 -1.72
C SER A 77 -8.34 -17.74 -0.48
N PHE A 78 -7.04 -17.53 -0.66
CA PHE A 78 -6.16 -16.95 0.36
C PHE A 78 -5.63 -15.60 -0.11
N GLY A 79 -5.48 -14.67 0.82
CA GLY A 79 -5.02 -13.32 0.53
C GLY A 79 -4.09 -12.74 1.58
N SER A 80 -3.68 -11.50 1.32
CA SER A 80 -2.82 -10.68 2.18
C SER A 80 -3.17 -9.20 1.98
N LEU A 81 -2.63 -8.33 2.84
CA LEU A 81 -2.63 -6.88 2.66
C LEU A 81 -1.55 -6.38 1.70
N GLY A 82 -0.72 -7.28 1.18
CA GLY A 82 0.34 -6.93 0.27
C GLY A 82 1.54 -6.30 0.97
N GLY A 83 1.99 -6.85 2.10
CA GLY A 83 3.18 -6.39 2.81
C GLY A 83 2.94 -5.13 3.64
N THR A 84 2.87 -3.98 2.99
CA THR A 84 2.85 -2.68 3.69
C THR A 84 1.55 -1.93 3.45
N ILE A 85 0.90 -1.57 4.55
CA ILE A 85 -0.27 -0.71 4.57
C ILE A 85 0.20 0.73 4.77
N MET A 86 0.01 1.58 3.77
CA MET A 86 0.27 3.02 3.92
C MET A 86 -0.90 3.67 4.66
N VAL A 87 -0.87 3.74 5.98
CA VAL A 87 -2.00 4.21 6.78
C VAL A 87 -2.23 5.70 6.51
N PRO A 88 -3.41 6.11 5.99
CA PRO A 88 -3.66 7.52 5.70
C PRO A 88 -3.61 8.33 6.99
N PRO A 89 -2.94 9.50 7.00
CA PRO A 89 -3.06 10.40 8.15
C PRO A 89 -4.52 10.85 8.26
N GLN A 90 -5.11 10.59 9.42
CA GLN A 90 -6.53 10.80 9.69
C GLN A 90 -6.87 12.29 9.82
N ARG A 91 -5.94 13.07 10.39
CA ARG A 91 -6.14 14.45 10.85
C ARG A 91 -5.44 15.48 9.97
N TRP A 92 -4.56 15.05 9.08
CA TRP A 92 -3.90 15.97 8.15
C TRP A 92 -4.84 16.45 7.04
N GLY A 93 -4.56 17.67 6.57
CA GLY A 93 -5.10 18.14 5.29
C GLY A 93 -4.76 17.16 4.17
N ARG A 94 -5.72 16.89 3.28
CA ARG A 94 -5.60 15.82 2.28
C ARG A 94 -4.54 16.06 1.22
N GLN A 95 -4.02 17.28 1.12
CA GLN A 95 -2.90 17.64 0.24
C GLN A 95 -1.59 17.93 1.01
N ARG A 96 -1.43 17.39 2.23
CA ARG A 96 -0.20 17.58 3.03
C ARG A 96 0.92 16.61 2.66
N TRP A 97 0.59 15.49 2.01
CA TRP A 97 1.49 14.34 1.96
C TRP A 97 1.42 13.63 0.61
N PHE A 98 2.56 13.15 0.14
CA PHE A 98 2.72 12.41 -1.12
C PHE A 98 3.98 11.54 -1.03
N LEU A 99 3.78 10.23 -1.17
CA LEU A 99 4.76 9.15 -1.07
C LEU A 99 4.25 7.94 -1.88
N PRO A 100 4.43 7.95 -3.22
CA PRO A 100 4.06 6.82 -4.06
C PRO A 100 4.79 5.53 -3.63
N HIS A 101 4.16 4.38 -3.82
CA HIS A 101 4.64 3.07 -3.34
C HIS A 101 4.21 1.93 -4.29
N ALA A 102 4.32 2.17 -5.59
CA ALA A 102 3.86 1.28 -6.65
C ALA A 102 4.70 0.00 -6.75
N GLU A 103 6.02 0.11 -6.73
CA GLU A 103 6.90 -1.07 -6.77
C GLU A 103 6.72 -1.94 -5.53
N LEU A 104 6.63 -1.29 -4.36
CA LEU A 104 6.37 -1.96 -3.10
C LEU A 104 5.07 -2.77 -3.16
N SER A 105 3.96 -2.16 -3.59
CA SER A 105 2.68 -2.89 -3.73
C SER A 105 2.76 -4.00 -4.79
N ARG A 106 3.34 -3.73 -5.96
CA ARG A 106 3.43 -4.70 -7.06
C ARG A 106 4.22 -5.94 -6.68
N SER A 107 5.37 -5.76 -6.03
CA SER A 107 6.23 -6.86 -5.59
C SER A 107 5.48 -7.83 -4.67
N ARG A 108 4.63 -7.30 -3.78
CA ARG A 108 3.87 -8.08 -2.81
C ARG A 108 2.67 -8.78 -3.43
N ILE A 109 1.94 -8.11 -4.32
CA ILE A 109 0.83 -8.71 -5.08
C ILE A 109 1.34 -9.88 -5.94
N ALA A 110 2.45 -9.68 -6.64
CA ALA A 110 3.02 -10.73 -7.47
C ALA A 110 3.55 -11.91 -6.65
N SER A 111 4.24 -11.65 -5.54
CA SER A 111 4.69 -12.71 -4.64
C SER A 111 3.51 -13.52 -4.08
N LEU A 112 2.39 -12.87 -3.75
CA LEU A 112 1.18 -13.57 -3.35
C LEU A 112 0.62 -14.45 -4.47
N ALA A 113 0.54 -13.92 -5.69
CA ALA A 113 0.05 -14.65 -6.86
C ALA A 113 0.95 -15.84 -7.24
N GLU A 114 2.28 -15.70 -7.14
CA GLU A 114 3.26 -16.77 -7.37
C GLU A 114 3.07 -17.96 -6.41
N ASP A 115 2.58 -17.68 -5.20
CA ASP A 115 2.27 -18.71 -4.20
C ASP A 115 0.87 -19.32 -4.39
N GLY A 116 0.09 -18.80 -5.34
CA GLY A 116 -1.28 -19.24 -5.65
C GLY A 116 -2.38 -18.44 -4.93
N GLY A 117 -2.03 -17.33 -4.28
CA GLY A 117 -2.99 -16.45 -3.63
C GLY A 117 -3.76 -15.60 -4.64
N SER A 118 -5.03 -15.32 -4.33
CA SER A 118 -5.98 -14.67 -5.25
C SER A 118 -6.91 -13.67 -4.59
N ALA A 119 -6.74 -13.41 -3.29
CA ALA A 119 -7.46 -12.38 -2.56
C ALA A 119 -6.53 -11.28 -2.06
N PHE A 120 -7.02 -10.05 -1.97
CA PHE A 120 -6.24 -8.91 -1.49
C PHE A 120 -7.15 -7.96 -0.72
N GLU A 121 -6.73 -7.56 0.48
CA GLU A 121 -7.46 -6.59 1.28
C GLU A 121 -6.73 -5.24 1.19
N PHE A 122 -7.34 -4.30 0.48
CA PHE A 122 -6.76 -2.99 0.21
C PHE A 122 -7.34 -1.95 1.19
N PHE A 123 -6.48 -1.34 1.99
CA PHE A 123 -6.85 -0.23 2.87
C PHE A 123 -7.00 1.04 2.05
N ALA A 124 -8.22 1.32 1.63
CA ALA A 124 -8.52 2.52 0.88
C ALA A 124 -8.41 3.77 1.77
N GLY A 125 -7.80 4.82 1.21
CA GLY A 125 -7.72 6.14 1.83
C GLY A 125 -8.54 7.18 1.08
N PRO A 126 -8.43 8.47 1.48
CA PRO A 126 -9.22 9.53 0.90
C PRO A 126 -8.77 9.83 -0.54
N LEU A 127 -9.61 9.50 -1.53
CA LEU A 127 -9.32 9.69 -2.97
C LEU A 127 -9.14 11.17 -3.39
N VAL A 128 -9.45 12.13 -2.51
CA VAL A 128 -9.12 13.54 -2.74
C VAL A 128 -7.60 13.80 -2.65
N ASN A 129 -6.84 12.94 -1.96
CA ASN A 129 -5.39 12.93 -2.01
C ASN A 129 -4.93 12.21 -3.30
N PRO A 130 -4.07 12.85 -4.12
CA PRO A 130 -3.71 12.31 -5.43
C PRO A 130 -2.86 11.04 -5.36
N GLN A 131 -2.08 10.81 -4.29
CA GLN A 131 -1.40 9.53 -4.10
C GLN A 131 -2.41 8.41 -3.91
N TYR A 132 -3.43 8.58 -3.07
CA TYR A 132 -4.42 7.53 -2.85
C TYR A 132 -5.25 7.23 -4.09
N GLU A 133 -5.62 8.24 -4.86
CA GLU A 133 -6.29 8.05 -6.14
C GLU A 133 -5.41 7.22 -7.10
N MET A 134 -4.15 7.59 -7.25
CA MET A 134 -3.18 6.89 -8.10
C MET A 134 -2.96 5.44 -7.62
N MET A 135 -2.72 5.25 -6.33
CA MET A 135 -2.42 3.93 -5.77
C MET A 135 -3.64 3.01 -5.78
N THR A 136 -4.86 3.53 -5.60
CA THR A 136 -6.09 2.73 -5.73
C THR A 136 -6.24 2.20 -7.16
N LYS A 137 -6.04 3.07 -8.17
CA LYS A 137 -6.08 2.68 -9.58
C LYS A 137 -4.96 1.70 -9.93
N PHE A 138 -3.76 1.94 -9.42
CA PHE A 138 -2.58 1.10 -9.65
C PHE A 138 -2.77 -0.30 -9.06
N VAL A 139 -3.11 -0.41 -7.76
CA VAL A 139 -3.35 -1.69 -7.10
C VAL A 139 -4.47 -2.45 -7.80
N GLY A 140 -5.59 -1.78 -8.11
CA GLY A 140 -6.67 -2.39 -8.89
C GLY A 140 -6.19 -2.95 -10.23
N THR A 141 -5.35 -2.21 -10.95
CA THR A 141 -4.76 -2.64 -12.23
C THR A 141 -3.89 -3.88 -12.05
N ILE A 142 -2.95 -3.88 -11.09
CA ILE A 142 -2.06 -5.02 -10.85
C ILE A 142 -2.83 -6.25 -10.36
N LEU A 143 -3.91 -6.09 -9.59
CA LEU A 143 -4.74 -7.21 -9.15
C LEU A 143 -5.45 -7.93 -10.32
N THR A 144 -5.73 -7.24 -11.44
CA THR A 144 -6.27 -7.90 -12.64
C THR A 144 -5.24 -8.75 -13.39
N GLN A 145 -3.96 -8.39 -13.28
CA GLN A 145 -2.86 -9.09 -13.92
C GLN A 145 -1.59 -8.99 -13.05
N PRO A 146 -1.43 -9.88 -12.05
CA PRO A 146 -0.32 -9.80 -11.10
C PRO A 146 1.09 -9.92 -11.72
N THR A 147 1.18 -10.43 -12.95
CA THR A 147 2.43 -10.53 -13.71
C THR A 147 2.82 -9.22 -14.40
N MET A 148 1.94 -8.21 -14.42
CA MET A 148 2.21 -6.90 -15.01
C MET A 148 3.35 -6.21 -14.27
N SER A 149 4.25 -5.56 -15.00
CA SER A 149 5.32 -4.77 -14.39
C SER A 149 4.78 -3.46 -13.80
N THR A 150 5.50 -2.90 -12.82
CA THR A 150 5.15 -1.59 -12.24
C THR A 150 5.08 -0.50 -13.29
N LYS A 151 6.00 -0.50 -14.27
CA LYS A 151 6.01 0.49 -15.36
C LYS A 151 4.77 0.40 -16.24
N GLU A 152 4.34 -0.81 -16.61
CA GLU A 152 3.12 -1.01 -17.41
C GLU A 152 1.87 -0.58 -16.63
N GLY A 153 1.76 -0.98 -15.35
CA GLY A 153 0.64 -0.59 -14.50
C GLY A 153 0.55 0.92 -14.29
N LEU A 154 1.68 1.57 -13.98
CA LEU A 154 1.74 3.02 -13.83
C LEU A 154 1.42 3.74 -15.14
N ALA A 155 1.87 3.24 -16.29
CA ALA A 155 1.55 3.86 -17.58
C ALA A 155 0.03 3.95 -17.83
N LEU A 156 -0.73 2.91 -17.45
CA LEU A 156 -2.20 2.92 -17.56
C LEU A 156 -2.84 3.94 -16.60
N VAL A 157 -2.35 4.01 -15.36
CA VAL A 157 -2.85 4.97 -14.36
C VAL A 157 -2.52 6.40 -14.76
N VAL A 158 -1.31 6.64 -15.28
CA VAL A 158 -0.86 7.95 -15.76
C VAL A 158 -1.71 8.42 -16.93
N GLU A 159 -2.01 7.53 -17.87
CA GLU A 159 -2.89 7.82 -19.00
C GLU A 159 -4.28 8.26 -18.51
N ASP A 160 -4.87 7.51 -17.56
CA ASP A 160 -6.18 7.82 -17.01
C ASP A 160 -6.20 9.14 -16.21
N MET A 161 -5.24 9.34 -15.31
CA MET A 161 -5.24 10.48 -14.39
C MET A 161 -4.81 11.79 -15.03
N PHE A 162 -3.84 11.76 -15.96
CA PHE A 162 -3.21 12.96 -16.49
C PHE A 162 -3.52 13.20 -17.97
N ALA A 163 -3.90 12.16 -18.72
CA ALA A 163 -4.11 12.21 -20.18
C ALA A 163 -2.94 12.96 -20.88
N PRO A 164 -1.72 12.41 -20.83
CA PRO A 164 -0.53 13.05 -21.37
C PRO A 164 -0.65 13.28 -22.88
N ARG A 165 -0.14 14.41 -23.39
CA ARG A 165 -0.22 14.76 -24.83
C ARG A 165 0.62 13.87 -25.74
N SER A 166 1.56 13.10 -25.18
CA SER A 166 2.43 12.19 -25.94
C SER A 166 2.89 11.02 -25.08
N SER A 167 3.36 9.95 -25.73
CA SER A 167 3.97 8.81 -25.05
C SER A 167 5.23 9.18 -24.27
N GLY A 168 6.01 10.16 -24.76
CA GLY A 168 7.19 10.66 -24.05
C GLY A 168 6.84 11.28 -22.69
N VAL A 169 5.80 12.13 -22.65
CA VAL A 169 5.32 12.73 -21.39
C VAL A 169 4.81 11.64 -20.44
N ARG A 170 4.11 10.63 -20.96
CA ARG A 170 3.67 9.48 -20.16
C ARG A 170 4.86 8.75 -19.52
N GLU A 171 5.89 8.45 -20.32
CA GLU A 171 7.08 7.74 -19.85
C GLU A 171 7.85 8.54 -18.79
N GLU A 172 7.99 9.85 -18.99
CA GLU A 172 8.61 10.76 -18.02
C GLU A 172 7.83 10.78 -16.69
N LEU A 173 6.50 10.86 -16.73
CA LEU A 173 5.67 10.81 -15.52
C LEU A 173 5.81 9.48 -14.78
N VAL A 174 5.83 8.35 -15.50
CA VAL A 174 6.06 7.02 -14.90
C VAL A 174 7.43 6.97 -14.21
N GLN A 175 8.49 7.48 -14.86
CA GLN A 175 9.82 7.50 -14.23
C GLN A 175 9.84 8.40 -12.99
N LEU A 176 9.20 9.56 -13.03
CA LEU A 176 9.11 10.46 -11.87
C LEU A 176 8.42 9.77 -10.69
N PHE A 177 7.31 9.05 -10.89
CA PHE A 177 6.65 8.38 -9.77
C PHE A 177 7.48 7.23 -9.18
N LEU A 178 8.18 6.46 -10.02
CA LEU A 178 9.11 5.43 -9.56
C LEU A 178 10.31 6.03 -8.82
N GLN A 179 10.81 7.17 -9.30
CA GLN A 179 11.92 7.87 -8.67
C GLN A 179 11.51 8.40 -7.30
N ALA A 180 10.34 9.01 -7.16
CA ALA A 180 9.84 9.51 -5.87
C ALA A 180 9.70 8.39 -4.81
N GLU A 181 9.24 7.21 -5.22
CA GLU A 181 9.21 6.03 -4.35
C GLU A 181 10.63 5.61 -3.94
N THR A 182 11.52 5.46 -4.93
CA THR A 182 12.92 5.07 -4.72
C THR A 182 13.66 6.05 -3.80
N ASP A 183 13.46 7.35 -4.00
CA ASP A 183 14.11 8.42 -3.23
C ASP A 183 13.77 8.38 -1.74
N TYR A 184 12.62 7.81 -1.37
CA TYR A 184 12.29 7.62 0.03
C TYR A 184 12.66 6.21 0.52
N PHE A 185 12.14 5.18 -0.14
CA PHE A 185 12.20 3.80 0.39
C PHE A 185 13.59 3.17 0.32
N SER A 186 14.51 3.67 -0.52
CA SER A 186 15.89 3.17 -0.54
C SER A 186 16.74 3.64 0.66
N ARG A 187 16.22 4.56 1.49
CA ARG A 187 16.94 5.17 2.63
C ARG A 187 16.45 4.67 3.98
N ILE A 188 15.41 3.84 4.00
CA ILE A 188 14.84 3.30 5.24
C ILE A 188 14.95 1.78 5.25
N GLU A 189 14.84 1.20 6.44
CA GLU A 189 14.71 -0.25 6.58
C GLU A 189 13.48 -0.76 5.81
N PRO A 190 13.54 -1.96 5.22
CA PRO A 190 12.40 -2.57 4.54
C PRO A 190 11.16 -2.58 5.43
N VAL A 191 10.08 -2.01 4.92
CA VAL A 191 8.83 -1.88 5.67
C VAL A 191 7.95 -3.12 5.49
N SER A 192 7.25 -3.48 6.56
CA SER A 192 6.26 -4.56 6.60
C SER A 192 5.21 -4.19 7.63
N GLY A 193 3.95 -4.52 7.37
CA GLY A 193 2.82 -4.11 8.20
C GLY A 193 2.44 -2.65 8.00
N GLU A 194 2.08 -1.96 9.08
CA GLU A 194 1.58 -0.59 9.03
C GLU A 194 2.72 0.43 8.84
N PHE A 195 2.49 1.38 7.93
CA PHE A 195 3.32 2.55 7.69
C PHE A 195 2.52 3.81 7.98
N ASP A 196 2.77 4.40 9.15
CA ASP A 196 2.08 5.59 9.62
C ASP A 196 2.78 6.87 9.17
N PHE A 197 1.98 7.82 8.66
CA PHE A 197 2.45 9.19 8.38
C PHE A 197 2.44 10.09 9.62
N GLU A 198 1.49 9.87 10.53
CA GLU A 198 1.30 10.61 11.79
C GLU A 198 0.96 9.64 12.93
N PRO A 199 1.12 10.03 14.22
CA PRO A 199 0.68 9.21 15.34
C PRO A 199 -0.81 8.82 15.25
N LEU A 200 -1.11 7.54 15.48
CA LEU A 200 -2.48 7.02 15.44
C LEU A 200 -3.39 7.66 16.49
N ILE A 201 -2.86 8.05 17.65
CA ILE A 201 -3.60 8.64 18.77
C ILE A 201 -3.43 10.16 18.78
N GLY A 202 -4.54 10.88 18.93
CA GLY A 202 -4.57 12.34 18.98
C GLY A 202 -5.93 12.92 18.60
N GLU A 203 -6.13 14.19 18.89
CA GLU A 203 -7.32 14.97 18.47
C GLU A 203 -6.98 15.96 17.35
N GLU A 204 -5.70 16.32 17.22
CA GLU A 204 -5.18 17.29 16.24
C GLU A 204 -4.17 16.65 15.29
N ALA A 205 -3.85 17.33 14.20
CA ALA A 205 -2.85 16.88 13.23
C ALA A 205 -1.50 16.65 13.91
N GLY A 206 -1.01 15.41 13.86
CA GLY A 206 0.25 15.02 14.47
C GLY A 206 1.49 15.41 13.65
N PRO A 207 2.69 15.23 14.21
CA PRO A 207 3.95 15.44 13.49
C PRO A 207 4.16 14.39 12.37
N PRO A 208 4.98 14.70 11.36
CA PRO A 208 5.27 13.81 10.24
C PRO A 208 6.27 12.70 10.60
N ILE A 209 5.84 11.74 11.41
CA ILE A 209 6.70 10.68 11.95
C ILE A 209 7.32 9.76 10.89
N TYR A 210 6.75 9.70 9.68
CA TYR A 210 7.41 8.99 8.59
C TYR A 210 8.77 9.62 8.23
N LEU A 211 8.96 10.93 8.42
CA LEU A 211 10.26 11.57 8.22
C LEU A 211 11.28 11.18 9.31
N ASP A 212 10.83 10.67 10.46
CA ASP A 212 11.73 10.16 11.52
C ASP A 212 12.34 8.80 11.15
N ARG A 213 11.79 8.12 10.13
CA ARG A 213 12.35 6.87 9.60
C ARG A 213 13.59 7.10 8.73
N LEU A 214 13.77 8.30 8.21
CA LEU A 214 14.96 8.68 7.46
C LEU A 214 16.12 8.91 8.43
N PRO A 215 17.29 8.27 8.22
CA PRO A 215 18.51 8.62 8.93
C PRO A 215 18.80 10.12 8.83
N ALA A 216 19.29 10.74 9.91
CA ALA A 216 19.43 12.19 10.01
C ALA A 216 20.29 12.82 8.89
N ASP A 217 21.30 12.09 8.42
CA ASP A 217 22.19 12.47 7.31
C ASP A 217 21.52 12.36 5.92
N THR A 218 20.42 11.64 5.81
CA THR A 218 19.69 11.43 4.53
C THR A 218 18.52 12.40 4.33
N VAL A 219 18.02 13.06 5.38
CA VAL A 219 16.89 13.99 5.28
C VAL A 219 17.20 15.15 4.33
N GLN A 220 18.42 15.70 4.40
CA GLN A 220 18.86 16.76 3.50
C GLN A 220 18.94 16.31 2.03
N GLN A 221 19.34 15.06 1.80
CA GLN A 221 19.36 14.49 0.45
C GLN A 221 17.94 14.29 -0.06
N TYR A 222 17.05 13.70 0.74
CA TYR A 222 15.64 13.53 0.37
C TYR A 222 14.95 14.86 0.06
N ARG A 223 15.27 15.92 0.83
CA ARG A 223 14.84 17.29 0.54
C ARG A 223 15.30 17.73 -0.86
N HIS A 224 16.58 17.55 -1.18
CA HIS A 224 17.13 17.90 -2.50
C HIS A 224 16.47 17.12 -3.63
N ASP A 225 16.24 15.83 -3.43
CA ASP A 225 15.59 14.96 -4.41
C ASP A 225 14.15 15.41 -4.70
N LEU A 226 13.39 15.80 -3.66
CA LEU A 226 12.04 16.37 -3.84
C LEU A 226 12.02 17.70 -4.59
N TYR A 227 13.03 18.56 -4.41
CA TYR A 227 13.16 19.78 -5.22
C TYR A 227 13.41 19.44 -6.69
N SER A 228 14.39 18.58 -6.96
CA SER A 228 14.72 18.12 -8.31
C SER A 228 13.52 17.46 -8.99
N TRP A 229 12.80 16.63 -8.24
CA TRP A 229 11.56 16.00 -8.68
C TRP A 229 10.50 17.04 -9.06
N ASN A 230 10.27 18.03 -8.20
CA ASN A 230 9.27 19.08 -8.46
C ASN A 230 9.66 19.96 -9.66
N GLU A 231 10.95 20.27 -9.83
CA GLU A 231 11.47 21.01 -10.98
C GLU A 231 11.26 20.24 -12.30
N ALA A 232 11.40 18.92 -12.28
CA ALA A 232 11.12 18.06 -13.42
C ALA A 232 9.62 17.89 -13.68
N PHE A 233 8.80 17.75 -12.64
CA PHE A 233 7.36 17.48 -12.76
C PHE A 233 6.54 18.71 -13.17
N ALA A 234 6.81 19.88 -12.59
CA ALA A 234 5.97 21.06 -12.79
C ALA A 234 5.85 21.52 -14.27
N PRO A 235 6.90 21.48 -15.11
CA PRO A 235 6.79 21.79 -16.53
C PRO A 235 5.86 20.83 -17.29
N LEU A 236 5.78 19.56 -16.89
CA LEU A 236 4.97 18.54 -17.57
C LEU A 236 3.48 18.80 -17.44
N ILE A 237 3.03 19.58 -16.45
CA ILE A 237 1.61 19.93 -16.27
C ILE A 237 1.04 20.57 -17.53
N LYS A 238 1.81 21.41 -18.23
CA LYS A 238 1.36 22.05 -19.49
C LYS A 238 1.21 21.05 -20.64
N ALA A 239 1.88 19.90 -20.53
CA ALA A 239 1.86 18.81 -21.49
C ALA A 239 0.79 17.74 -21.17
N MET A 240 -0.09 17.99 -20.21
CA MET A 240 -1.22 17.12 -19.84
C MET A 240 -2.55 17.71 -20.34
N HIS A 241 -3.55 16.86 -20.53
CA HIS A 241 -4.94 17.30 -20.76
C HIS A 241 -5.75 17.39 -19.46
N LYS A 242 -5.42 16.60 -18.44
CA LYS A 242 -6.03 16.64 -17.10
C LYS A 242 -4.99 17.12 -16.09
N THR A 243 -5.14 18.35 -15.60
CA THR A 243 -4.11 19.02 -14.79
C THR A 243 -4.44 19.05 -13.29
N GLU A 244 -5.68 18.76 -12.91
CA GLU A 244 -6.18 18.91 -11.55
C GLU A 244 -5.43 18.02 -10.56
N ALA A 245 -5.22 16.74 -10.93
CA ALA A 245 -4.43 15.81 -10.12
C ALA A 245 -2.97 16.26 -10.00
N ALA A 246 -2.38 16.75 -11.09
CA ALA A 246 -0.98 17.19 -11.11
C ALA A 246 -0.76 18.42 -10.22
N ILE A 247 -1.67 19.38 -10.23
CA ILE A 247 -1.63 20.55 -9.33
C ILE A 247 -1.70 20.13 -7.86
N LYS A 248 -2.58 19.17 -7.53
CA LYS A 248 -2.66 18.63 -6.16
C LYS A 248 -1.35 17.94 -5.75
N ILE A 249 -0.69 17.23 -6.66
CA ILE A 249 0.61 16.58 -6.37
C ILE A 249 1.66 17.63 -6.02
N VAL A 250 1.76 18.72 -6.80
CA VAL A 250 2.68 19.83 -6.51
C VAL A 250 2.40 20.41 -5.11
N HIS A 251 1.14 20.64 -4.75
CA HIS A 251 0.80 21.10 -3.40
C HIS A 251 1.25 20.12 -2.29
N CYS A 252 1.08 18.82 -2.52
CA CYS A 252 1.54 17.80 -1.57
C CYS A 252 3.05 17.81 -1.42
N VAL A 253 3.81 17.89 -2.53
CA VAL A 253 5.27 17.95 -2.48
C VAL A 253 5.75 19.21 -1.76
N HIS A 254 5.13 20.37 -2.00
CA HIS A 254 5.44 21.59 -1.26
C HIS A 254 5.14 21.46 0.24
N ALA A 255 4.07 20.76 0.62
CA ALA A 255 3.76 20.51 2.01
C ALA A 255 4.79 19.57 2.68
N VAL A 256 5.23 18.52 1.98
CA VAL A 256 6.31 17.64 2.45
C VAL A 256 7.63 18.39 2.61
N LEU A 257 7.98 19.27 1.67
CA LEU A 257 9.18 20.10 1.79
C LEU A 257 9.14 21.01 3.03
N ARG A 258 7.98 21.60 3.35
CA ARG A 258 7.79 22.37 4.59
C ARG A 258 7.96 21.50 5.84
N ASP A 259 7.39 20.30 5.85
CA ASP A 259 7.54 19.36 6.97
C ASP A 259 9.03 19.00 7.20
N ILE A 260 9.82 18.86 6.13
CA ILE A 260 11.28 18.64 6.22
C ILE A 260 12.00 19.88 6.76
N ASP A 261 11.68 21.08 6.25
CA ASP A 261 12.28 22.34 6.71
C ASP A 261 12.04 22.57 8.21
N ASP A 262 10.80 22.34 8.67
CA ASP A 262 10.42 22.45 10.08
C ASP A 262 11.19 21.43 10.95
N LYS A 263 11.33 20.19 10.47
CA LYS A 263 12.13 19.16 11.15
C LYS A 263 13.60 19.58 11.28
N MET A 264 14.21 20.07 10.20
CA MET A 264 15.61 20.50 10.20
C MET A 264 15.87 21.70 11.13
N THR A 265 14.94 22.66 11.20
CA THR A 265 15.08 23.82 12.09
C THR A 265 14.87 23.48 13.56
N SER A 266 14.01 22.50 13.87
CA SER A 266 13.77 22.03 15.24
C SER A 266 14.93 21.21 15.81
N GLY A 267 15.62 20.40 14.98
CA GLY A 267 16.77 19.60 15.40
C GLY A 267 17.98 20.42 15.83
N THR A 268 18.23 21.56 15.20
CA THR A 268 19.37 22.46 15.51
C THR A 268 19.25 23.15 16.87
N LYS A 269 18.05 23.16 17.51
CA LYS A 269 17.83 23.81 18.81
C LYS A 269 18.09 22.90 20.01
N GLN A 270 18.39 21.61 19.80
CA GLN A 270 18.57 20.62 20.86
C GLN A 270 20.03 20.13 21.03
N SER A 271 20.97 20.66 20.23
CA SER A 271 22.42 20.44 20.35
C SER A 271 23.13 21.64 20.95
#